data_AF-A0A6P1QUM8-F1
#
_entry.id   AF-A0A6P1QUM8-F1
#
_cell.length_a   1.000
_cell.length_b   1.000
_cell.length_c   1.000
_cell.angle_alpha   90.00
_cell.angle_beta   90.00
_cell.angle_gamma   90.00
#
_symmetry.space_group_name_H-M   'P 1'
#
loop_
_entity.id
_entity.type
_entity.pdbx_description
1 polymer ?
#
loop_
_entity_poly.entity_id
_entity_poly.type
_entity_poly.pdbx_seq_one_letter_code
_entity_poly.pdbx_strand_id
1 'polypeptide(L)' 'MGNLTTSKYAKITKTSPDTALRDINDLLQKGVLKKSESGGRSTHYILNN' A
#
# COMPACT_ATOMS: atom_id res chain seq x y z
N MET A 1 -2.43 11.44 9.95
CA MET A 1 -2.57 11.56 8.47
C MET A 1 -2.63 10.18 7.84
N GLY A 2 -3.36 10.07 6.71
CA GLY A 2 -3.77 8.82 6.08
C GLY A 2 -2.63 7.95 5.58
N ASN A 3 -2.32 6.91 6.35
CA ASN A 3 -1.45 5.82 5.95
C ASN A 3 -2.26 4.75 5.19
N LEU A 4 -1.89 4.47 3.94
CA LEU A 4 -2.45 3.36 3.19
C LEU A 4 -1.72 2.08 3.62
N THR A 5 -2.45 1.09 4.12
CA THR A 5 -1.91 -0.24 4.45
C THR A 5 -2.56 -1.28 3.53
N THR A 6 -1.91 -2.44 3.35
CA THR A 6 -2.45 -3.53 2.53
C THR A 6 -3.87 -3.92 2.96
N SER A 7 -4.13 -3.97 4.27
CA SER A 7 -5.47 -4.28 4.80
C SER A 7 -6.51 -3.21 4.46
N LYS A 8 -6.10 -1.93 4.47
CA LYS A 8 -7.00 -0.83 4.10
C LYS A 8 -7.27 -0.83 2.60
N TYR A 9 -6.25 -1.07 1.77
CA TYR A 9 -6.41 -1.24 0.32
C TYR A 9 -7.33 -2.41 -0.01
N ALA A 10 -7.12 -3.57 0.63
CA ALA A 10 -7.96 -4.76 0.49
C ALA A 10 -9.44 -4.48 0.78
N LYS A 11 -9.74 -3.72 1.85
CA LYS A 11 -11.12 -3.31 2.17
C LYS A 11 -11.73 -2.36 1.13
N ILE A 12 -10.93 -1.46 0.55
CA ILE A 12 -11.39 -0.49 -0.47
C ILE A 12 -11.65 -1.21 -1.79
N THR A 13 -10.73 -2.06 -2.24
CA THR A 13 -10.83 -2.80 -3.51
C THR A 13 -11.64 -4.09 -3.41
N LYS A 14 -12.17 -4.40 -2.20
CA LYS A 14 -12.91 -5.64 -1.89
C LYS A 14 -12.17 -6.90 -2.35
N THR A 15 -10.86 -6.92 -2.15
CA THR A 15 -9.98 -8.03 -2.56
C THR A 15 -9.29 -8.65 -1.36
N SER A 16 -8.77 -9.88 -1.53
CA SER A 16 -8.02 -10.57 -0.49
C SER A 16 -6.71 -9.83 -0.17
N PRO A 17 -6.19 -9.93 1.07
CA PRO A 17 -4.94 -9.29 1.45
C PRO A 17 -3.77 -9.67 0.54
N ASP A 18 -3.72 -10.91 0.05
CA ASP A 18 -2.71 -11.39 -0.91
C ASP A 18 -2.80 -10.68 -2.26
N THR A 19 -4.00 -10.53 -2.81
CA THR A 19 -4.24 -9.81 -4.06
C THR A 19 -3.93 -8.33 -3.89
N ALA A 20 -4.37 -7.73 -2.78
CA ALA A 20 -4.08 -6.34 -2.45
C ALA A 20 -2.57 -6.08 -2.35
N LEU A 21 -1.81 -7.01 -1.79
CA LEU A 21 -0.35 -6.88 -1.68
C LEU A 21 0.32 -6.92 -3.05
N ARG A 22 -0.15 -7.77 -3.98
CA ARG A 22 0.35 -7.82 -5.36
C ARG A 22 0.07 -6.53 -6.10
N ASP A 23 -1.17 -6.04 -5.99
CA ASP A 23 -1.61 -4.79 -6.60
C ASP A 23 -0.77 -3.60 -6.12
N ILE A 24 -0.54 -3.51 -4.80
CA ILE A 24 0.33 -2.48 -4.23
C ILE A 24 1.77 -2.63 -4.73
N ASN A 25 2.32 -3.85 -4.83
CA ASN A 25 3.66 -4.05 -5.38
C ASN A 25 3.77 -3.63 -6.85
N ASP A 26 2.72 -3.86 -7.65
CA ASP A 26 2.66 -3.37 -9.02
C ASP A 26 2.63 -1.83 -9.07
N LEU A 27 1.83 -1.20 -8.22
CA LEU A 27 1.78 0.27 -8.09
C LEU A 27 3.11 0.87 -7.58
N LEU A 28 3.83 0.17 -6.71
CA LEU A 28 5.18 0.55 -6.29
C LEU A 28 6.17 0.47 -7.45
N GLN A 29 6.13 -0.62 -8.23
CA GLN A 29 6.98 -0.79 -9.42
C GLN A 29 6.69 0.25 -10.50
N LYS A 30 5.41 0.60 -10.68
CA LYS A 30 4.98 1.68 -11.59
C LYS A 30 5.32 3.08 -11.08
N GLY A 31 5.82 3.20 -9.84
CA GLY A 31 6.10 4.50 -9.22
C GLY A 31 4.85 5.33 -8.94
N VAL A 32 3.68 4.70 -8.77
CA VAL A 32 2.42 5.36 -8.38
C VAL A 32 2.30 5.44 -6.85
N LEU A 33 2.80 4.41 -6.15
CA LEU A 33 2.90 4.39 -4.70
C LEU A 33 4.37 4.38 -4.29
N LYS A 34 4.66 4.85 -3.08
CA LYS A 34 5.96 4.65 -2.40
C LYS A 34 5.75 4.10 -1.01
N LYS A 35 6.68 3.25 -0.56
CA LYS A 35 6.76 2.84 0.84
C LYS A 35 7.18 4.05 1.68
N SER A 36 6.47 4.32 2.75
CA SER A 36 6.84 5.35 3.73
C SER A 36 7.96 4.80 4.60
N GLU A 37 9.05 5.56 4.75
CA GLU A 37 10.21 5.23 5.58
C GLU A 37 9.95 5.41 7.09
N SER A 38 8.68 5.35 7.51
CA SER A 38 8.34 5.45 8.91
C SER A 38 8.74 4.15 9.58
N GLY A 39 9.91 4.14 10.24
CA GLY A 39 10.57 2.99 10.88
C GLY A 39 9.85 2.37 12.09
N GLY A 40 8.51 2.31 12.05
CA GLY A 40 7.69 1.54 12.99
C GLY A 40 7.34 0.16 12.45
N ARG A 41 6.72 -0.68 13.29
CA ARG A 41 6.28 -2.06 12.94
C ARG A 41 5.24 -2.15 11.80
N SER A 42 4.78 -1.02 11.26
CA SER A 42 3.72 -0.99 10.25
C SER A 42 4.23 -0.43 8.93
N THR A 43 4.17 -1.26 7.88
CA THR A 43 4.43 -0.82 6.51
C THR A 43 3.29 0.08 6.05
N HIS A 44 3.64 1.31 5.69
CA HIS A 44 2.70 2.28 5.17
C HIS A 44 3.09 2.65 3.74
N TYR A 45 2.07 2.83 2.90
CA TYR A 45 2.20 3.29 1.53
C TYR A 45 1.63 4.71 1.44
N ILE A 46 2.28 5.54 0.65
CA ILE A 46 1.80 6.89 0.32
C ILE A 46 1.80 7.05 -1.20
N LEU A 47 0.97 7.96 -1.70
CA LEU A 47 0.97 8.29 -3.13
C LEU A 47 2.33 8.89 -3.50
N ASN A 48 2.91 8.41 -4.59
CA ASN A 48 4.11 8.98 -5.19
C ASN A 48 3.64 10.10 -6.13
N ASN A 49 4.02 11.34 -5.85
CA ASN A 49 3.67 12.53 -6.64
C ASN A 49 4.87 12.97 -7.46
#